data_AF-A0AAN7AJ31-F1
#
_entry.id   AF-A0AAN7AJ31-F1
#
_cell.length_a   1.000
_cell.length_b   1.000
_cell.length_c   1.000
_cell.angle_alpha   90.00
_cell.angle_beta   90.00
_cell.angle_gamma   90.00
#
_symmetry.space_group_name_H-M   'P 1'
#
loop_
_entity.id
_entity.type
_entity.pdbx_description
1 polymer ?
#
loop_
_entity_poly.entity_id
_entity_poly.type
_entity_poly.pdbx_seq_one_letter_code
_entity_poly.pdbx_strand_id
1 'polypeptide(L)'
;MSLSRSPSPVPGGGWASPGLNIASGRSSPTRGHTGTGSSNGTPVMWESTRLKKAGGAGYPSFATQSSGFLSRHMRRISSSLPRFNASSNAPYYEKDKPSSGKWSAHNVPLLGRLRGIMARMGRKMKIRLLILFMILFSIIIFYTTPLVYHWRRTTWLGGGQKFVIILAANIGGGVMEWKGAREWAIERDSVRNKKKYVGNWGYDLEIVDMSTKKRYAHEWRESWEKVDFIRTALRKYPKAEWIWWLDLNTFIMEPKVSLQDHIFNNLQKHVYRDINEYNPLNITHPITDEYLDADSRSPVGDGSVNSINLILPQDCSGFNLGSFFVRRSPWTDRLLDVWWDPVAYEQKHMEWEHKEQDALEQLYTSQPWIRKHTAFLPQRMINSFPVGACSENGNDTRIHYDQKDRDFLVNMAGCEWGRDCWGEMYNFRELSYYLNRSIWERFKEDLIAVIWFKLTGQKVKL
;
A
#
# COMPACT_ATOMS: atom_id res chain seq x y z
N MET A 1 -57.67 30.74 -0.50
CA MET A 1 -58.66 30.05 0.34
C MET A 1 -58.01 29.71 1.67
N SER A 2 -58.40 30.47 2.70
CA SER A 2 -58.16 30.28 4.14
C SER A 2 -59.04 29.12 4.66
N LEU A 3 -58.73 28.36 5.72
CA LEU A 3 -58.82 28.62 7.18
C LEU A 3 -58.48 27.27 7.87
N SER A 4 -57.55 27.15 8.83
CA SER A 4 -57.68 27.35 10.30
C SER A 4 -58.95 26.77 10.96
N ARG A 5 -58.77 25.81 11.92
CA ARG A 5 -59.73 25.58 13.02
C ARG A 5 -59.03 25.09 14.30
N SER A 6 -59.08 25.94 15.34
CA SER A 6 -59.48 25.59 16.72
C SER A 6 -60.93 26.10 16.92
N PRO A 7 -61.74 25.72 17.95
CA PRO A 7 -61.53 26.15 19.36
C PRO A 7 -62.03 25.18 20.49
N SER A 8 -61.77 25.64 21.73
CA SER A 8 -62.06 25.27 23.17
C SER A 8 -63.53 24.85 23.54
N PRO A 9 -64.03 24.76 24.83
CA PRO A 9 -63.46 24.82 26.23
C PRO A 9 -64.09 23.93 27.40
N VAL A 10 -63.40 23.80 28.57
CA VAL A 10 -63.84 23.88 30.04
C VAL A 10 -64.73 22.73 30.66
N PRO A 11 -64.66 22.29 31.97
CA PRO A 11 -64.83 23.11 33.20
C PRO A 11 -64.11 22.78 34.55
N GLY A 12 -64.05 23.83 35.39
CA GLY A 12 -63.84 23.84 36.86
C GLY A 12 -62.53 24.51 37.27
N GLY A 13 -62.43 25.73 37.80
CA GLY A 13 -63.32 26.45 38.72
C GLY A 13 -62.44 26.85 39.92
N GLY A 14 -61.88 28.05 39.91
CA GLY A 14 -60.74 28.45 40.75
C GLY A 14 -61.05 28.78 42.22
N TRP A 15 -59.99 29.15 42.96
CA TRP A 15 -60.01 30.06 44.11
C TRP A 15 -58.70 30.86 44.15
N ALA A 16 -58.80 32.10 44.63
CA ALA A 16 -57.79 33.14 44.56
C ALA A 16 -57.10 33.41 45.91
N SER A 17 -55.84 33.88 45.80
CA SER A 17 -55.14 34.86 46.65
C SER A 17 -54.58 34.41 48.01
N PRO A 18 -53.71 35.22 48.68
CA PRO A 18 -52.48 35.84 48.17
C PRO A 18 -51.32 35.73 49.19
N GLY A 19 -50.07 35.96 48.76
CA GLY A 19 -49.06 36.50 49.69
C GLY A 19 -47.63 36.02 49.53
N LEU A 20 -46.78 37.01 49.24
CA LEU A 20 -45.48 37.24 49.85
C LEU A 20 -44.26 36.40 49.42
N ASN A 21 -43.21 37.17 49.12
CA ASN A 21 -41.79 36.89 49.40
C ASN A 21 -41.08 35.89 48.45
N ILE A 22 -39.88 36.07 47.93
CA ILE A 22 -38.77 37.01 48.16
C ILE A 22 -37.91 37.02 46.89
N ALA A 23 -37.25 38.15 46.66
CA ALA A 23 -36.35 38.42 45.55
C ALA A 23 -35.02 37.66 45.60
N SER A 24 -34.47 37.45 44.40
CA SER A 24 -33.03 37.59 44.03
C SER A 24 -32.02 36.55 44.59
N GLY A 25 -30.94 36.21 43.89
CA GLY A 25 -30.40 36.76 42.65
C GLY A 25 -29.22 35.93 42.14
N ARG A 26 -29.01 35.99 40.82
CA ARG A 26 -27.77 35.61 40.13
C ARG A 26 -26.80 36.78 40.17
N SER A 27 -25.51 36.50 40.35
CA SER A 27 -24.42 37.48 40.32
C SER A 27 -23.52 37.27 39.09
N SER A 28 -23.29 38.36 38.36
CA SER A 28 -22.14 38.59 37.47
C SER A 28 -21.96 40.11 37.36
N PRO A 29 -20.75 40.69 37.54
CA PRO A 29 -20.60 42.13 37.70
C PRO A 29 -20.09 42.83 36.44
N THR A 30 -20.60 44.04 36.17
CA THR A 30 -19.97 45.05 35.32
C THR A 30 -20.16 46.47 35.90
N ARG A 31 -19.13 47.30 35.68
CA ARG A 31 -18.91 48.68 36.20
C ARG A 31 -19.73 49.74 35.45
N GLY A 32 -20.12 50.82 36.15
CA GLY A 32 -20.46 52.10 35.49
C GLY A 32 -21.11 53.17 36.36
N HIS A 33 -20.29 54.12 36.81
CA HIS A 33 -20.51 55.56 37.03
C HIS A 33 -21.79 56.19 37.67
N THR A 34 -21.45 57.08 38.62
CA THR A 34 -22.08 58.24 39.29
C THR A 34 -23.33 58.94 38.73
N GLY A 35 -24.23 59.32 39.65
CA GLY A 35 -25.20 60.42 39.49
C GLY A 35 -26.14 60.54 40.69
N THR A 36 -25.91 61.53 41.55
CA THR A 36 -26.68 61.88 42.77
C THR A 36 -27.92 62.72 42.48
N GLY A 37 -29.00 62.52 43.26
CA GLY A 37 -30.09 63.48 43.44
C GLY A 37 -31.13 63.04 44.48
N SER A 38 -31.09 63.65 45.67
CA SER A 38 -32.19 64.03 46.60
C SER A 38 -33.24 62.95 47.01
N SER A 39 -33.66 62.69 48.26
CA SER A 39 -33.71 63.43 49.52
C SER A 39 -34.17 62.50 50.67
N ASN A 40 -33.84 62.87 51.91
CA ASN A 40 -34.47 62.58 53.21
C ASN A 40 -34.51 61.15 53.83
N GLY A 41 -33.76 60.99 54.94
CA GLY A 41 -34.02 60.00 56.00
C GLY A 41 -32.77 59.32 56.61
N THR A 42 -32.23 59.88 57.70
CA THR A 42 -31.09 59.43 58.53
C THR A 42 -31.32 58.12 59.32
N PRO A 43 -30.33 57.54 60.06
CA PRO A 43 -28.85 57.48 59.91
C PRO A 43 -28.27 56.04 60.12
N VAL A 44 -26.93 55.91 60.09
CA VAL A 44 -26.06 55.08 60.97
C VAL A 44 -24.94 54.30 60.24
N MET A 45 -23.73 54.85 60.38
CA MET A 45 -22.39 54.26 60.57
C MET A 45 -21.90 53.06 59.73
N TRP A 46 -20.95 53.31 58.81
CA TRP A 46 -19.50 53.02 58.97
C TRP A 46 -18.75 53.39 57.67
N GLU A 47 -18.71 54.69 57.34
CA GLU A 47 -17.82 55.25 56.31
C GLU A 47 -16.59 55.82 57.02
N SER A 48 -15.70 54.96 57.49
CA SER A 48 -14.42 55.38 58.07
C SER A 48 -13.31 54.42 57.66
N THR A 49 -13.00 54.36 56.37
CA THR A 49 -11.70 53.85 55.89
C THR A 49 -11.33 54.34 54.48
N ARG A 50 -11.89 55.47 54.03
CA ARG A 50 -11.48 56.10 52.75
C ARG A 50 -10.60 57.34 52.89
N LEU A 51 -10.06 57.56 54.09
CA LEU A 51 -9.04 58.57 54.36
C LEU A 51 -7.97 57.97 55.27
N LYS A 52 -6.99 57.27 54.69
CA LYS A 52 -5.65 57.09 55.25
C LYS A 52 -4.69 56.61 54.15
N LYS A 53 -4.29 57.56 53.30
CA LYS A 53 -2.94 57.55 52.73
C LYS A 53 -2.34 58.93 52.97
N ALA A 54 -1.88 59.11 54.21
CA ALA A 54 -0.91 60.13 54.56
C ALA A 54 0.05 59.48 55.57
N GLY A 55 1.28 59.22 55.11
CA GLY A 55 2.42 58.83 55.95
C GLY A 55 2.53 57.34 56.33
N GLY A 56 3.68 56.74 56.04
CA GLY A 56 4.19 55.56 56.76
C GLY A 56 4.59 54.38 55.89
N ALA A 57 5.87 54.03 55.93
CA ALA A 57 6.57 52.98 55.20
C ALA A 57 5.89 51.59 55.23
N GLY A 58 5.89 50.88 54.09
CA GLY A 58 5.46 49.49 54.00
C GLY A 58 5.72 48.86 52.63
N TYR A 59 6.81 48.06 52.56
CA TYR A 59 7.29 47.08 51.56
C TYR A 59 6.76 47.09 50.10
N PRO A 60 7.64 46.96 49.08
CA PRO A 60 7.21 46.87 47.70
C PRO A 60 6.50 45.54 47.45
N SER A 61 5.27 45.61 46.92
CA SER A 61 4.57 44.42 46.41
C SER A 61 5.29 43.93 45.15
N PHE A 62 5.74 42.67 45.19
CA PHE A 62 6.42 42.00 44.08
C PHE A 62 5.49 41.87 42.86
N ALA A 63 5.66 42.75 41.88
CA ALA A 63 4.98 42.63 40.59
C ALA A 63 5.67 41.53 39.78
N THR A 64 5.03 40.38 39.61
CA THR A 64 5.54 39.39 38.65
C THR A 64 5.24 39.87 37.24
N GLN A 65 6.28 40.30 36.52
CA GLN A 65 6.20 40.60 35.09
C GLN A 65 5.61 39.41 34.32
N SER A 66 4.82 39.72 33.30
CA SER A 66 4.12 38.76 32.44
C SER A 66 5.09 37.77 31.78
N SER A 67 5.31 36.63 32.42
CA SER A 67 6.11 35.57 31.84
C SER A 67 5.23 34.64 30.99
N GLY A 68 5.61 34.51 29.72
CA GLY A 68 4.85 33.84 28.66
C GLY A 68 4.62 32.35 28.90
N PHE A 69 3.78 31.74 28.08
CA PHE A 69 3.32 30.35 28.19
C PHE A 69 4.44 29.32 28.49
N LEU A 70 5.61 29.48 27.88
CA LEU A 70 6.77 28.61 28.07
C LEU A 70 7.39 28.69 29.47
N SER A 71 7.44 29.86 30.11
CA SER A 71 8.02 29.99 31.46
C SER A 71 7.15 29.32 32.52
N ARG A 72 5.82 29.35 32.35
CA ARG A 72 4.86 28.70 33.26
C ARG A 72 4.94 27.18 33.14
N HIS A 73 5.16 26.66 31.94
CA HIS A 73 5.34 25.23 31.71
C HIS A 73 6.70 24.74 32.22
N MET A 74 7.77 25.51 32.02
CA MET A 74 9.09 25.21 32.58
C MET A 74 9.10 25.22 34.10
N ARG A 75 8.42 26.18 34.76
CA ARG A 75 8.29 26.20 36.22
C ARG A 75 7.57 24.96 36.77
N ARG A 76 6.57 24.45 36.04
CA ARG A 76 5.85 23.22 36.39
C ARG A 76 6.73 21.97 36.29
N ILE A 77 7.57 21.91 35.26
CA ILE A 77 8.53 20.81 35.07
C ILE A 77 9.64 20.91 36.12
N SER A 78 10.19 22.10 36.37
CA SER A 78 11.24 22.31 37.38
C SER A 78 10.75 22.12 38.82
N SER A 79 9.47 22.39 39.12
CA SER A 79 8.87 22.08 40.43
C SER A 79 8.58 20.60 40.64
N SER A 80 8.64 19.79 39.57
CA SER A 80 8.44 18.34 39.63
C SER A 80 9.74 17.54 39.71
N LEU A 81 10.90 18.22 39.65
CA LEU A 81 12.20 17.62 39.87
C LEU A 81 12.58 17.70 41.35
N PRO A 82 13.14 16.63 41.94
CA PRO A 82 13.57 16.64 43.33
C PRO A 82 14.68 17.67 43.53
N ARG A 83 14.49 18.62 44.45
CA ARG A 83 15.54 19.53 44.90
C ARG A 83 16.45 18.79 45.87
N PHE A 84 17.72 18.63 45.51
CA PHE A 84 18.74 18.12 46.42
C PHE A 84 19.19 19.28 47.31
N ASN A 85 18.74 19.27 48.57
CA ASN A 85 19.21 20.22 49.58
C ASN A 85 20.51 19.66 50.17
N ALA A 86 21.64 20.28 49.84
CA ALA A 86 22.91 20.05 50.52
C ALA A 86 23.07 21.12 51.62
N SER A 87 22.58 20.83 52.82
CA SER A 87 23.03 21.56 54.02
C SER A 87 23.15 20.59 55.19
N SER A 88 24.38 20.18 55.45
CA SER A 88 24.83 19.60 56.71
C SER A 88 24.95 20.71 57.75
N ASN A 89 24.14 20.70 58.82
CA ASN A 89 24.63 20.83 60.21
C ASN A 89 23.50 20.96 61.26
N ALA A 90 23.74 20.23 62.36
CA ALA A 90 23.27 20.35 63.73
C ALA A 90 21.88 19.79 64.15
N PRO A 91 21.80 19.11 65.33
CA PRO A 91 20.61 18.40 65.80
C PRO A 91 19.86 19.20 66.87
N TYR A 92 18.54 19.37 66.71
CA TYR A 92 17.65 19.66 67.83
C TYR A 92 16.42 18.77 67.70
N TYR A 93 16.25 17.90 68.69
CA TYR A 93 15.19 16.91 68.76
C TYR A 93 13.96 17.57 69.39
N GLU A 94 13.04 18.07 68.55
CA GLU A 94 11.74 18.54 69.00
C GLU A 94 10.74 17.40 68.80
N LYS A 95 10.34 16.77 69.92
CA LYS A 95 9.27 15.77 70.00
C LYS A 95 7.94 16.46 69.64
N ASP A 96 7.04 15.70 69.00
CA ASP A 96 5.64 16.05 68.73
C ASP A 96 5.29 16.68 67.38
N LYS A 97 5.80 16.09 66.29
CA LYS A 97 5.03 16.00 65.03
C LYS A 97 5.13 14.57 64.48
N PRO A 98 4.01 13.95 64.03
CA PRO A 98 4.11 12.69 63.31
C PRO A 98 5.03 12.91 62.11
N SER A 99 6.07 12.10 62.03
CA SER A 99 7.10 12.20 61.01
C SER A 99 6.44 12.17 59.63
N SER A 100 6.51 13.29 58.92
CA SER A 100 6.39 13.29 57.47
C SER A 100 7.55 12.44 56.96
N GLY A 101 7.28 11.16 56.70
CA GLY A 101 8.27 10.22 56.20
C GLY A 101 9.07 10.84 55.07
N LYS A 102 10.40 10.88 55.23
CA LYS A 102 11.31 11.19 54.13
C LYS A 102 11.12 10.11 53.08
N TRP A 103 10.36 10.41 52.03
CA TRP A 103 10.21 9.52 50.87
C TRP A 103 11.59 9.41 50.20
N SER A 104 12.29 8.32 50.49
CA SER A 104 13.44 7.88 49.71
C SER A 104 13.00 7.67 48.28
N ALA A 105 13.34 8.60 47.40
CA ALA A 105 13.04 8.54 45.96
C ALA A 105 13.91 7.51 45.21
N HIS A 106 14.70 6.69 45.92
CA HIS A 106 15.80 5.98 45.28
C HIS A 106 15.48 4.58 44.76
N ASN A 107 14.30 3.99 45.04
CA ASN A 107 13.95 2.66 44.49
C ASN A 107 12.43 2.47 44.32
N VAL A 108 11.77 3.36 43.57
CA VAL A 108 10.41 3.07 43.10
C VAL A 108 10.48 2.12 41.90
N PRO A 109 9.94 0.88 42.00
CA PRO A 109 9.92 -0.06 40.88
C PRO A 109 9.19 0.55 39.69
N LEU A 110 9.57 0.14 38.48
CA LEU A 110 9.09 0.71 37.21
C LEU A 110 7.55 0.74 37.13
N LEU A 111 6.91 -0.32 37.63
CA LEU A 111 5.45 -0.45 37.83
C LEU A 111 4.86 0.61 38.77
N GLY A 112 5.55 0.94 39.87
CA GLY A 112 5.14 1.98 40.81
C GLY A 112 5.22 3.39 40.19
N ARG A 113 6.25 3.65 39.38
CA ARG A 113 6.36 4.92 38.62
C ARG A 113 5.26 5.05 37.56
N LEU A 114 5.00 3.99 36.80
CA LEU A 114 3.92 3.94 35.81
C LEU A 114 2.54 4.11 36.46
N ARG A 115 2.30 3.45 37.60
CA ARG A 115 1.07 3.60 38.39
C ARG A 115 0.90 5.03 38.90
N GLY A 116 1.96 5.67 39.37
CA GLY A 116 1.94 7.08 39.81
C GLY A 116 1.71 8.07 38.66
N ILE A 117 2.23 7.79 37.45
CA ILE A 117 1.97 8.61 36.25
C ILE A 117 0.52 8.42 35.79
N MET A 118 0.03 7.18 35.72
CA MET A 118 -1.36 6.90 35.38
C MET A 118 -2.34 7.45 36.42
N ALA A 119 -2.04 7.41 37.72
CA ALA A 119 -2.89 7.98 38.76
C ALA A 119 -3.03 9.50 38.62
N ARG A 120 -1.96 10.21 38.23
CA ARG A 120 -1.93 11.67 38.00
C ARG A 120 -2.55 12.10 36.67
N MET A 121 -2.84 11.17 35.77
CA MET A 121 -3.39 11.44 34.45
C MET A 121 -4.91 11.64 34.51
N GLY A 122 -5.40 12.74 33.96
CA GLY A 122 -6.84 13.05 33.91
C GLY A 122 -7.65 12.04 33.10
N ARG A 123 -8.92 11.83 33.47
CA ARG A 123 -9.84 10.85 32.85
C ARG A 123 -9.92 10.97 31.33
N LYS A 124 -9.94 12.20 30.79
CA LYS A 124 -9.97 12.45 29.33
C LYS A 124 -8.70 11.97 28.61
N MET A 125 -7.52 12.13 29.22
CA MET A 125 -6.26 11.68 28.62
C MET A 125 -6.12 10.15 28.68
N LYS A 126 -6.59 9.52 29.77
CA LYS A 126 -6.69 8.06 29.87
C LYS A 126 -7.54 7.45 28.76
N ILE A 127 -8.71 8.03 28.50
CA ILE A 127 -9.59 7.58 27.41
C ILE A 127 -8.91 7.76 26.05
N ARG A 128 -8.25 8.90 25.79
CA ARG A 128 -7.51 9.12 24.53
C ARG A 128 -6.39 8.12 24.31
N LEU A 129 -5.59 7.82 25.34
CA LEU A 129 -4.53 6.82 25.24
C LEU A 129 -5.08 5.41 25.08
N LEU A 130 -6.19 5.07 25.73
CA LEU A 130 -6.86 3.78 25.54
C LEU A 130 -7.38 3.63 24.11
N ILE A 131 -8.01 4.66 23.55
CA ILE A 131 -8.45 4.65 22.15
C ILE A 131 -7.26 4.48 21.21
N LEU A 132 -6.17 5.24 21.42
CA LEU A 132 -4.96 5.12 20.60
C LEU A 132 -4.38 3.71 20.69
N PHE A 133 -4.31 3.14 21.91
CA PHE A 133 -3.87 1.77 22.12
C PHE A 133 -4.77 0.76 21.41
N MET A 134 -6.09 0.90 21.49
CA MET A 134 -7.04 0.03 20.80
C MET A 134 -6.90 0.12 19.28
N ILE A 135 -6.69 1.31 18.73
CA ILE A 135 -6.45 1.50 17.28
C ILE A 135 -5.12 0.82 16.89
N LEU A 136 -4.04 1.08 17.62
CA LEU A 136 -2.73 0.48 17.35
C LEU A 136 -2.78 -1.05 17.46
N PHE A 137 -3.47 -1.58 18.47
CA PHE A 137 -3.68 -3.01 18.66
C PHE A 137 -4.51 -3.62 17.53
N SER A 138 -5.56 -2.93 17.09
CA SER A 138 -6.40 -3.37 15.95
C SER A 138 -5.59 -3.38 14.64
N ILE A 139 -4.74 -2.38 14.41
CA ILE A 139 -3.83 -2.33 13.27
C ILE A 139 -2.85 -3.50 13.34
N ILE A 140 -2.23 -3.74 14.50
CA ILE A 140 -1.28 -4.85 14.67
C ILE A 140 -1.99 -6.17 14.40
N ILE A 141 -3.17 -6.43 14.99
CA ILE A 141 -3.95 -7.65 14.71
C ILE A 141 -4.25 -7.76 13.22
N PHE A 142 -4.71 -6.68 12.58
CA PHE A 142 -5.06 -6.71 11.17
C PHE A 142 -3.87 -7.16 10.32
N TYR A 143 -2.67 -6.60 10.55
CA TYR A 143 -1.46 -6.93 9.80
C TYR A 143 -0.74 -8.22 10.23
N THR A 144 -0.96 -8.74 11.43
CA THR A 144 -0.37 -10.02 11.89
C THR A 144 -1.24 -11.22 11.57
N THR A 145 -2.54 -11.03 11.33
CA THR A 145 -3.50 -12.09 11.02
C THR A 145 -3.77 -12.19 9.51
N PRO A 146 -4.38 -13.28 9.01
CA PRO A 146 -4.76 -13.40 7.60
C PRO A 146 -5.90 -12.44 7.17
N LEU A 147 -6.34 -11.52 8.03
CA LEU A 147 -7.38 -10.54 7.69
C LEU A 147 -6.98 -9.66 6.51
N VAL A 148 -5.71 -9.23 6.44
CA VAL A 148 -5.22 -8.46 5.27
C VAL A 148 -5.37 -9.24 3.98
N TYR A 149 -5.06 -10.54 4.02
CA TYR A 149 -5.16 -11.40 2.84
C TYR A 149 -6.59 -11.47 2.33
N HIS A 150 -7.56 -11.75 3.21
CA HIS A 150 -8.97 -11.81 2.81
C HIS A 150 -9.51 -10.45 2.37
N TRP A 151 -9.08 -9.36 3.01
CA TRP A 151 -9.44 -8.00 2.61
C TRP A 151 -8.93 -7.67 1.19
N ARG A 152 -7.66 -7.96 0.90
CA ARG A 152 -7.06 -7.75 -0.44
C ARG A 152 -7.69 -8.66 -1.50
N ARG A 153 -8.00 -9.89 -1.13
CA ARG A 153 -8.61 -10.89 -2.01
C ARG A 153 -10.04 -10.54 -2.44
N THR A 154 -10.80 -9.85 -1.61
CA THR A 154 -12.22 -9.57 -1.85
C THR A 154 -12.43 -8.67 -3.08
N THR A 155 -13.34 -9.03 -3.99
CA THR A 155 -13.53 -8.39 -5.30
C THR A 155 -13.91 -6.91 -5.28
N TRP A 156 -14.71 -6.47 -4.29
CA TRP A 156 -15.14 -5.07 -4.13
C TRP A 156 -14.13 -4.21 -3.35
N LEU A 157 -13.21 -4.85 -2.61
CA LEU A 157 -12.21 -4.15 -1.80
C LEU A 157 -10.88 -4.14 -2.55
N GLY A 158 -9.96 -5.04 -2.23
CA GLY A 158 -8.64 -5.08 -2.89
C GLY A 158 -8.65 -5.69 -4.30
N GLY A 159 -9.73 -6.34 -4.72
CA GLY A 159 -9.87 -6.84 -6.09
C GLY A 159 -8.95 -8.00 -6.47
N GLY A 160 -8.29 -8.66 -5.51
CA GLY A 160 -7.32 -9.73 -5.78
C GLY A 160 -7.91 -10.92 -6.56
N GLN A 161 -9.14 -11.34 -6.23
CA GLN A 161 -9.83 -12.43 -6.97
C GLN A 161 -10.08 -12.16 -8.46
N LYS A 162 -9.92 -10.91 -8.92
CA LYS A 162 -10.07 -10.57 -10.35
C LYS A 162 -8.86 -11.00 -11.18
N PHE A 163 -7.72 -11.30 -10.54
CA PHE A 163 -6.48 -11.62 -11.22
C PHE A 163 -6.05 -13.06 -10.91
N VAL A 164 -5.77 -13.81 -11.97
CA VAL A 164 -5.20 -15.15 -11.90
C VAL A 164 -3.85 -15.13 -12.61
N ILE A 165 -2.81 -15.57 -11.92
CA ILE A 165 -1.49 -15.77 -12.50
C ILE A 165 -1.37 -17.23 -12.91
N ILE A 166 -1.03 -17.48 -14.17
CA ILE A 166 -0.67 -18.81 -14.65
C ILE A 166 0.86 -18.85 -14.75
N LEU A 167 1.44 -19.83 -14.05
CA LEU A 167 2.85 -20.14 -14.12
C LEU A 167 3.05 -21.44 -14.88
N ALA A 168 3.69 -21.37 -16.03
CA ALA A 168 4.19 -22.56 -16.72
C ALA A 168 5.41 -23.09 -15.98
N ALA A 169 5.24 -24.17 -15.24
CA ALA A 169 6.33 -24.91 -14.61
C ALA A 169 6.51 -26.25 -15.32
N ASN A 170 7.72 -26.79 -15.27
CA ASN A 170 8.01 -28.10 -15.86
C ASN A 170 8.37 -29.03 -14.71
N ILE A 171 7.35 -29.63 -14.08
CA ILE A 171 7.52 -30.38 -12.82
C ILE A 171 8.27 -31.70 -13.07
N GLY A 172 8.09 -32.28 -14.25
CA GLY A 172 8.90 -33.37 -14.79
C GLY A 172 10.03 -32.83 -15.69
N GLY A 173 11.14 -33.55 -15.82
CA GLY A 173 12.08 -33.28 -16.90
C GLY A 173 11.44 -33.44 -18.28
N GLY A 174 12.14 -32.97 -19.31
CA GLY A 174 11.72 -33.19 -20.70
C GLY A 174 11.75 -34.67 -21.08
N VAL A 175 11.22 -34.99 -22.26
CA VAL A 175 11.28 -36.36 -22.80
C VAL A 175 12.69 -36.73 -23.24
N MET A 176 13.43 -35.75 -23.79
CA MET A 176 14.77 -35.95 -24.34
C MET A 176 15.89 -35.67 -23.33
N GLU A 177 15.65 -34.80 -22.34
CA GLU A 177 16.66 -34.41 -21.35
C GLU A 177 16.11 -34.41 -19.92
N TRP A 178 16.89 -35.01 -19.01
CA TRP A 178 16.63 -34.95 -17.58
C TRP A 178 16.83 -33.51 -17.09
N LYS A 179 15.90 -33.03 -16.28
CA LYS A 179 15.94 -31.69 -15.72
C LYS A 179 17.22 -31.46 -14.92
N GLY A 180 18.01 -30.48 -15.34
CA GLY A 180 19.28 -30.14 -14.72
C GLY A 180 19.11 -29.50 -13.34
N ALA A 181 20.15 -29.56 -12.50
CA ALA A 181 20.13 -28.94 -11.17
C ALA A 181 19.86 -27.42 -11.22
N ARG A 182 20.32 -26.74 -12.29
CA ARG A 182 20.08 -25.31 -12.54
C ARG A 182 18.60 -25.03 -12.81
N GLU A 183 17.95 -25.82 -13.66
CA GLU A 183 16.53 -25.69 -13.99
C GLU A 183 15.63 -25.95 -12.78
N TRP A 184 15.97 -26.96 -11.96
CA TRP A 184 15.30 -27.19 -10.68
C TRP A 184 15.39 -25.98 -9.75
N ALA A 185 16.55 -25.33 -9.70
CA ALA A 185 16.74 -24.15 -8.88
C ALA A 185 15.95 -22.94 -9.42
N ILE A 186 15.95 -22.70 -10.74
CA ILE A 186 15.16 -21.64 -11.39
C ILE A 186 13.68 -21.84 -11.09
N GLU A 187 13.14 -23.05 -11.29
CA GLU A 187 11.74 -23.34 -11.02
C GLU A 187 11.39 -23.06 -9.56
N ARG A 188 12.20 -23.59 -8.63
CA ARG A 188 11.96 -23.43 -7.20
C ARG A 188 11.94 -21.95 -6.81
N ASP A 189 12.86 -21.15 -7.33
CA ASP A 189 12.95 -19.72 -7.03
C ASP A 189 11.81 -18.93 -7.67
N SER A 190 11.46 -19.24 -8.93
CA SER A 190 10.35 -18.63 -9.67
C SER A 190 8.99 -18.92 -9.02
N VAL A 191 8.71 -20.19 -8.69
CA VAL A 191 7.49 -20.62 -7.99
C VAL A 191 7.40 -19.95 -6.62
N ARG A 192 8.50 -19.92 -5.86
CA ARG A 192 8.53 -19.28 -4.53
C ARG A 192 8.25 -17.79 -4.62
N ASN A 193 8.84 -17.10 -5.60
CA ASN A 193 8.64 -15.68 -5.85
C ASN A 193 7.16 -15.38 -6.13
N LYS A 194 6.56 -16.07 -7.10
CA LYS A 194 5.16 -15.90 -7.51
C LYS A 194 4.18 -16.27 -6.40
N LYS A 195 4.42 -17.38 -5.68
CA LYS A 195 3.59 -17.79 -4.54
C LYS A 195 3.60 -16.74 -3.42
N LYS A 196 4.75 -16.12 -3.14
CA LYS A 196 4.86 -15.03 -2.16
C LYS A 196 4.09 -13.79 -2.62
N TYR A 197 4.22 -13.42 -3.89
CA TYR A 197 3.51 -12.27 -4.46
C TYR A 197 1.99 -12.42 -4.39
N VAL A 198 1.49 -13.55 -4.85
CA VAL A 198 0.06 -13.92 -4.85
C VAL A 198 -0.48 -13.98 -3.42
N GLY A 199 0.28 -14.57 -2.49
CA GLY A 199 -0.06 -14.60 -1.07
C GLY A 199 -0.13 -13.21 -0.41
N ASN A 200 0.65 -12.24 -0.89
CA ASN A 200 0.60 -10.87 -0.36
C ASN A 200 -0.63 -10.10 -0.86
N TRP A 201 -1.04 -10.31 -2.11
CA TRP A 201 -2.08 -9.51 -2.76
C TRP A 201 -3.44 -10.20 -2.89
N GLY A 202 -3.53 -11.48 -2.51
CA GLY A 202 -4.80 -12.21 -2.60
C GLY A 202 -5.19 -12.57 -4.02
N TYR A 203 -4.22 -12.67 -4.94
CA TYR A 203 -4.43 -13.22 -6.28
C TYR A 203 -4.60 -14.74 -6.21
N ASP A 204 -4.96 -15.35 -7.34
CA ASP A 204 -4.92 -16.81 -7.52
C ASP A 204 -3.72 -17.20 -8.38
N LEU A 205 -3.09 -18.35 -8.07
CA LEU A 205 -1.93 -18.87 -8.79
C LEU A 205 -2.24 -20.28 -9.29
N GLU A 206 -2.23 -20.45 -10.61
CA GLU A 206 -2.28 -21.76 -11.25
C GLU A 206 -0.86 -22.14 -11.67
N ILE A 207 -0.31 -23.18 -11.06
CA ILE A 207 0.94 -23.78 -11.49
C ILE A 207 0.58 -24.92 -12.43
N VAL A 208 0.96 -24.76 -13.68
CA VAL A 208 0.65 -25.70 -14.74
C VAL A 208 1.89 -26.51 -15.05
N ASP A 209 1.73 -27.82 -15.16
CA ASP A 209 2.80 -28.73 -15.56
C ASP A 209 2.80 -28.94 -17.07
N MET A 210 3.79 -28.37 -17.74
CA MET A 210 4.00 -28.51 -19.19
C MET A 210 4.58 -29.90 -19.54
N SER A 211 5.06 -30.70 -18.57
CA SER A 211 5.78 -31.96 -18.83
C SER A 211 4.89 -33.10 -19.33
N THR A 212 3.66 -33.19 -18.81
CA THR A 212 2.80 -34.37 -18.97
C THR A 212 2.34 -34.59 -20.41
N LYS A 213 2.28 -33.53 -21.22
CA LYS A 213 1.91 -33.59 -22.63
C LYS A 213 3.12 -33.72 -23.58
N LYS A 214 4.35 -33.42 -23.13
CA LYS A 214 5.59 -33.71 -23.88
C LYS A 214 5.72 -35.19 -24.22
N ARG A 215 5.22 -36.07 -23.34
CA ARG A 215 5.36 -37.54 -23.45
C ARG A 215 4.79 -38.15 -24.73
N TYR A 216 3.89 -37.45 -25.43
CA TYR A 216 3.22 -37.97 -26.63
C TYR A 216 3.12 -36.96 -27.79
N ALA A 217 3.71 -35.77 -27.66
CA ALA A 217 3.67 -34.73 -28.67
C ALA A 217 5.08 -34.28 -29.00
N HIS A 218 5.32 -33.98 -30.27
CA HIS A 218 6.58 -33.42 -30.73
C HIS A 218 6.90 -32.08 -30.02
N GLU A 219 8.19 -31.73 -29.92
CA GLU A 219 8.76 -30.62 -29.11
C GLU A 219 8.14 -29.23 -29.36
N TRP A 220 7.46 -29.02 -30.50
CA TRP A 220 6.84 -27.74 -30.83
C TRP A 220 5.52 -27.46 -30.10
N ARG A 221 4.90 -28.45 -29.45
CA ARG A 221 3.59 -28.27 -28.78
C ARG A 221 3.65 -27.41 -27.52
N GLU A 222 4.81 -27.37 -26.85
CA GLU A 222 4.94 -26.79 -25.51
C GLU A 222 4.50 -25.32 -25.45
N SER A 223 4.91 -24.52 -26.41
CA SER A 223 4.65 -23.08 -26.36
C SER A 223 3.19 -22.74 -26.70
N TRP A 224 2.53 -23.58 -27.51
CA TRP A 224 1.12 -23.41 -27.86
C TRP A 224 0.17 -23.81 -26.73
N GLU A 225 0.60 -24.66 -25.78
CA GLU A 225 -0.25 -25.11 -24.67
C GLU A 225 -0.74 -23.96 -23.79
N LYS A 226 -0.09 -22.78 -23.87
CA LYS A 226 -0.57 -21.50 -23.34
C LYS A 226 -2.08 -21.33 -23.55
N VAL A 227 -2.54 -21.60 -24.76
CA VAL A 227 -3.94 -21.43 -25.17
C VAL A 227 -4.89 -22.33 -24.38
N ASP A 228 -4.56 -23.62 -24.26
CA ASP A 228 -5.33 -24.61 -23.51
C ASP A 228 -5.42 -24.26 -22.02
N PHE A 229 -4.30 -23.84 -21.45
CA PHE A 229 -4.20 -23.54 -20.03
C PHE A 229 -4.92 -22.24 -19.65
N ILE A 230 -4.86 -21.21 -20.51
CA ILE A 230 -5.66 -20.00 -20.35
C ILE A 230 -7.15 -20.36 -20.38
N ARG A 231 -7.61 -21.16 -21.36
CA ARG A 231 -9.00 -21.61 -21.46
C ARG A 231 -9.43 -22.38 -20.21
N THR A 232 -8.59 -23.28 -19.71
CA THR A 232 -8.85 -24.07 -18.50
C THR A 232 -8.92 -23.18 -17.25
N ALA A 233 -8.02 -22.21 -17.12
CA ALA A 233 -8.00 -21.27 -16.01
C ALA A 233 -9.24 -20.36 -15.99
N LEU A 234 -9.71 -19.88 -17.16
CA LEU A 234 -10.96 -19.11 -17.26
C LEU A 234 -12.16 -19.91 -16.75
N ARG A 235 -12.21 -21.22 -17.01
CA ARG A 235 -13.27 -22.10 -16.51
C ARG A 235 -13.14 -22.36 -15.00
N LYS A 236 -11.92 -22.61 -14.52
CA LYS A 236 -11.64 -22.90 -13.11
C LYS A 236 -11.89 -21.72 -12.18
N TYR A 237 -11.59 -20.50 -12.64
CA TYR A 237 -11.68 -19.27 -11.84
C TYR A 237 -12.73 -18.31 -12.41
N PRO A 238 -14.05 -18.56 -12.23
CA PRO A 238 -15.12 -17.78 -12.87
C PRO A 238 -15.16 -16.30 -12.49
N LYS A 239 -14.55 -15.92 -11.35
CA LYS A 239 -14.48 -14.53 -10.86
C LYS A 239 -13.30 -13.74 -11.43
N ALA A 240 -12.38 -14.40 -12.13
CA ALA A 240 -11.22 -13.76 -12.72
C ALA A 240 -11.63 -12.92 -13.93
N GLU A 241 -11.27 -11.65 -13.91
CA GLU A 241 -11.42 -10.73 -15.04
C GLU A 241 -10.18 -10.79 -15.94
N TRP A 242 -9.00 -10.90 -15.34
CA TRP A 242 -7.72 -10.91 -16.04
C TRP A 242 -6.91 -12.15 -15.67
N ILE A 243 -6.35 -12.77 -16.69
CA ILE A 243 -5.33 -13.81 -16.58
C ILE A 243 -4.00 -13.18 -16.94
N TRP A 244 -3.01 -13.36 -16.10
CA TRP A 244 -1.62 -13.01 -16.36
C TRP A 244 -0.83 -14.28 -16.61
N TRP A 245 -0.37 -14.48 -17.84
CA TRP A 245 0.56 -15.54 -18.16
C TRP A 245 1.98 -15.13 -17.78
N LEU A 246 2.71 -16.01 -17.11
CA LEU A 246 4.12 -15.83 -16.77
C LEU A 246 4.93 -17.08 -17.07
N ASP A 247 6.00 -16.89 -17.82
CA ASP A 247 7.00 -17.94 -18.06
C ASP A 247 7.82 -18.24 -16.80
N LEU A 248 8.42 -19.44 -16.78
CA LEU A 248 9.22 -19.91 -15.66
C LEU A 248 10.42 -19.00 -15.38
N ASN A 249 11.07 -18.52 -16.43
CA ASN A 249 12.29 -17.70 -16.39
C ASN A 249 12.01 -16.22 -16.08
N THR A 250 10.90 -15.92 -15.39
CA THR A 250 10.55 -14.57 -14.95
C THR A 250 10.66 -14.43 -13.43
N PHE A 251 11.00 -13.23 -12.96
CA PHE A 251 11.10 -12.91 -11.54
C PHE A 251 10.46 -11.54 -11.21
N ILE A 252 9.56 -11.53 -10.22
CA ILE A 252 8.91 -10.31 -9.74
C ILE A 252 9.88 -9.59 -8.81
N MET A 253 10.35 -8.43 -9.25
CA MET A 253 11.33 -7.61 -8.56
C MET A 253 10.68 -6.76 -7.46
N GLU A 254 9.44 -6.31 -7.68
CA GLU A 254 8.72 -5.39 -6.80
C GLU A 254 7.49 -6.03 -6.14
N PRO A 255 7.68 -6.85 -5.08
CA PRO A 255 6.58 -7.60 -4.46
C PRO A 255 5.59 -6.72 -3.68
N LYS A 256 5.95 -5.45 -3.41
CA LYS A 256 5.15 -4.48 -2.65
C LYS A 256 4.23 -3.62 -3.53
N VAL A 257 4.23 -3.82 -4.84
CA VAL A 257 3.35 -3.11 -5.78
C VAL A 257 2.27 -4.07 -6.28
N SER A 258 1.02 -3.62 -6.30
CA SER A 258 -0.11 -4.38 -6.81
C SER A 258 -0.24 -4.20 -8.34
N LEU A 259 -0.78 -5.20 -9.04
CA LEU A 259 -1.05 -5.09 -10.48
C LEU A 259 -2.04 -3.96 -10.79
N GLN A 260 -3.00 -3.74 -9.89
CA GLN A 260 -4.00 -2.68 -10.02
C GLN A 260 -3.34 -1.30 -10.02
N ASP A 261 -2.48 -1.03 -9.05
CA ASP A 261 -1.79 0.26 -8.95
C ASP A 261 -0.74 0.43 -10.05
N HIS A 262 -0.08 -0.66 -10.46
CA HIS A 262 0.96 -0.65 -11.48
C HIS A 262 0.42 -0.40 -12.89
N ILE A 263 -0.72 -1.02 -13.23
CA ILE A 263 -1.23 -1.05 -14.62
C ILE A 263 -2.71 -0.67 -14.67
N PHE A 264 -3.59 -1.42 -14.00
CA PHE A 264 -5.01 -1.45 -14.34
C PHE A 264 -5.81 -0.21 -13.90
N ASN A 265 -5.41 0.46 -12.82
CA ASN A 265 -6.09 1.67 -12.34
C ASN A 265 -5.94 2.84 -13.32
N ASN A 266 -4.81 2.90 -14.05
CA ASN A 266 -4.50 3.94 -15.02
C ASN A 266 -4.19 3.35 -16.41
N LEU A 267 -4.96 2.34 -16.82
CA LEU A 267 -4.65 1.55 -18.02
C LEU A 267 -4.47 2.40 -19.28
N GLN A 268 -5.32 3.42 -19.48
CA GLN A 268 -5.26 4.33 -20.63
C GLN A 268 -3.93 5.10 -20.75
N LYS A 269 -3.27 5.37 -19.62
CA LYS A 269 -2.01 6.14 -19.60
C LYS A 269 -0.81 5.27 -19.96
N HIS A 270 -0.84 4.01 -19.57
CA HIS A 270 0.30 3.10 -19.69
C HIS A 270 0.30 2.32 -20.99
N VAL A 271 -0.88 2.09 -21.56
CA VAL A 271 -1.07 1.29 -22.75
C VAL A 271 -1.16 2.17 -23.98
N TYR A 272 -0.47 1.76 -25.03
CA TYR A 272 -0.63 2.30 -26.36
C TYR A 272 -1.22 1.24 -27.29
N ARG A 273 -1.97 1.67 -28.31
CA ARG A 273 -2.62 0.77 -29.27
C ARG A 273 -2.04 0.90 -30.67
N ASP A 274 -1.49 2.06 -30.97
CA ASP A 274 -0.83 2.30 -32.23
C ASP A 274 0.54 1.61 -32.22
N ILE A 275 0.68 0.55 -33.00
CA ILE A 275 1.93 -0.18 -33.12
C ILE A 275 3.07 0.70 -33.65
N ASN A 276 2.77 1.81 -34.33
CA ASN A 276 3.79 2.73 -34.84
C ASN A 276 4.60 3.44 -33.74
N GLU A 277 4.16 3.42 -32.49
CA GLU A 277 4.94 3.95 -31.36
C GLU A 277 6.24 3.14 -31.15
N TYR A 278 6.15 1.81 -31.31
CA TYR A 278 7.30 0.90 -31.26
C TYR A 278 7.00 -0.32 -32.13
N ASN A 279 7.71 -0.42 -33.25
CA ASN A 279 7.43 -1.40 -34.31
C ASN A 279 8.72 -2.09 -34.79
N PRO A 280 9.31 -3.01 -34.01
CA PRO A 280 10.52 -3.72 -34.39
C PRO A 280 10.32 -4.58 -35.66
N LEU A 281 9.10 -5.04 -35.91
CA LEU A 281 8.73 -5.91 -37.04
C LEU A 281 8.40 -5.16 -38.34
N ASN A 282 8.42 -3.82 -38.34
CA ASN A 282 8.00 -3.00 -39.49
C ASN A 282 6.61 -3.36 -40.04
N ILE A 283 5.66 -3.72 -39.16
CA ILE A 283 4.29 -4.03 -39.56
C ILE A 283 3.62 -2.76 -40.08
N THR A 284 3.04 -2.81 -41.28
CA THR A 284 2.34 -1.67 -41.87
C THR A 284 1.04 -1.35 -41.13
N HIS A 285 0.91 -0.13 -40.59
CA HIS A 285 -0.26 0.29 -39.84
C HIS A 285 -0.49 1.82 -39.95
N PRO A 286 -1.75 2.33 -40.04
CA PRO A 286 -3.00 1.59 -40.19
C PRO A 286 -3.17 0.98 -41.58
N ILE A 287 -4.04 -0.02 -41.70
CA ILE A 287 -4.41 -0.60 -43.00
C ILE A 287 -5.44 0.31 -43.69
N THR A 288 -5.23 0.61 -44.97
CA THR A 288 -6.06 1.53 -45.76
C THR A 288 -7.13 0.83 -46.62
N ASP A 289 -7.33 -0.48 -46.44
CA ASP A 289 -8.24 -1.28 -47.25
C ASP A 289 -9.70 -0.81 -47.15
N GLU A 290 -10.35 -0.65 -48.31
CA GLU A 290 -11.71 -0.07 -48.43
C GLU A 290 -12.83 -0.95 -47.88
N TYR A 291 -12.59 -2.26 -47.69
CA TYR A 291 -13.60 -3.16 -47.12
C TYR A 291 -13.62 -3.15 -45.58
N LEU A 292 -12.66 -2.48 -44.93
CA LEU A 292 -12.57 -2.39 -43.47
C LEU A 292 -13.50 -1.31 -42.92
N ASP A 293 -14.02 -1.51 -41.71
CA ASP A 293 -14.75 -0.52 -40.94
C ASP A 293 -13.83 0.61 -40.45
N ALA A 294 -14.42 1.77 -40.16
CA ALA A 294 -13.68 2.96 -39.71
C ALA A 294 -12.84 2.68 -38.45
N ASP A 295 -13.36 1.89 -37.52
CA ASP A 295 -12.67 1.50 -36.30
C ASP A 295 -11.46 0.59 -36.60
N SER A 296 -11.58 -0.35 -37.54
CA SER A 296 -10.46 -1.23 -37.93
C SER A 296 -9.37 -0.52 -38.73
N ARG A 297 -9.71 0.57 -39.44
CA ARG A 297 -8.74 1.45 -40.10
C ARG A 297 -8.08 2.43 -39.14
N SER A 298 -8.65 2.63 -37.95
CA SER A 298 -8.08 3.53 -36.95
C SER A 298 -6.84 2.88 -36.32
N PRO A 299 -5.73 3.62 -36.13
CA PRO A 299 -4.55 3.09 -35.48
C PRO A 299 -4.79 2.72 -34.01
N VAL A 300 -5.81 3.30 -33.39
CA VAL A 300 -6.18 3.09 -31.99
C VAL A 300 -7.46 2.28 -31.81
N GLY A 301 -8.02 1.74 -32.90
CA GLY A 301 -9.33 1.11 -32.87
C GLY A 301 -10.41 2.11 -32.47
N ASP A 302 -11.24 1.71 -31.50
CA ASP A 302 -12.33 2.49 -30.92
C ASP A 302 -11.87 3.51 -29.85
N GLY A 303 -10.58 3.52 -29.49
CA GLY A 303 -10.02 4.38 -28.45
C GLY A 303 -10.51 4.10 -27.01
N SER A 304 -11.31 3.06 -26.82
CA SER A 304 -11.88 2.70 -25.52
C SER A 304 -10.97 1.75 -24.76
N VAL A 305 -10.82 1.97 -23.45
CA VAL A 305 -10.08 1.06 -22.57
C VAL A 305 -10.84 -0.25 -22.38
N ASN A 306 -12.18 -0.19 -22.39
CA ASN A 306 -13.03 -1.35 -22.13
C ASN A 306 -13.02 -2.38 -23.25
N SER A 307 -12.58 -2.01 -24.45
CA SER A 307 -12.42 -2.94 -25.58
C SER A 307 -11.10 -3.69 -25.54
N ILE A 308 -10.15 -3.32 -24.68
CA ILE A 308 -8.87 -4.00 -24.57
C ILE A 308 -9.09 -5.36 -23.91
N ASN A 309 -8.75 -6.43 -24.64
CA ASN A 309 -8.87 -7.81 -24.17
C ASN A 309 -7.52 -8.54 -24.12
N LEU A 310 -6.53 -8.11 -24.90
CA LEU A 310 -5.18 -8.65 -24.90
C LEU A 310 -4.19 -7.51 -24.67
N ILE A 311 -3.30 -7.69 -23.69
CA ILE A 311 -2.23 -6.75 -23.40
C ILE A 311 -0.92 -7.51 -23.40
N LEU A 312 -0.02 -7.14 -24.30
CA LEU A 312 1.30 -7.77 -24.41
C LEU A 312 2.38 -6.72 -24.65
N PRO A 313 3.62 -6.96 -24.22
CA PRO A 313 4.72 -6.07 -24.52
C PRO A 313 5.44 -6.48 -25.79
N GLN A 314 6.21 -5.54 -26.35
CA GLN A 314 7.04 -5.77 -27.53
C GLN A 314 8.52 -5.69 -27.16
N ASP A 315 9.32 -6.65 -27.60
CA ASP A 315 10.76 -6.74 -27.34
C ASP A 315 11.60 -6.33 -28.56
N CYS A 316 12.83 -6.84 -28.69
CA CYS A 316 13.69 -6.51 -29.82
C CYS A 316 13.29 -7.20 -31.12
N SER A 317 12.59 -8.34 -31.03
CA SER A 317 12.22 -9.18 -32.17
C SER A 317 10.74 -9.09 -32.52
N GLY A 318 9.89 -8.55 -31.65
CA GLY A 318 8.45 -8.50 -31.93
C GLY A 318 7.59 -8.59 -30.69
N PHE A 319 6.56 -9.42 -30.76
CA PHE A 319 5.63 -9.64 -29.66
C PHE A 319 6.23 -10.60 -28.65
N ASN A 320 6.20 -10.23 -27.36
CA ASN A 320 6.70 -11.11 -26.33
C ASN A 320 5.57 -11.77 -25.52
N LEU A 321 5.56 -13.10 -25.52
CA LEU A 321 4.57 -13.91 -24.80
C LEU A 321 5.10 -14.54 -23.51
N GLY A 322 6.19 -14.02 -22.95
CA GLY A 322 6.71 -14.44 -21.66
C GLY A 322 6.02 -13.79 -20.46
N SER A 323 5.37 -12.65 -20.69
CA SER A 323 4.52 -11.95 -19.71
C SER A 323 3.45 -11.16 -20.45
N PHE A 324 2.21 -11.64 -20.41
CA PHE A 324 1.09 -10.97 -21.09
C PHE A 324 -0.24 -11.20 -20.35
N PHE A 325 -1.19 -10.30 -20.57
CA PHE A 325 -2.51 -10.34 -19.94
C PHE A 325 -3.60 -10.61 -20.94
N VAL A 326 -4.55 -11.45 -20.53
CA VAL A 326 -5.75 -11.77 -21.29
C VAL A 326 -6.98 -11.52 -20.42
N ARG A 327 -7.94 -10.77 -20.95
CA ARG A 327 -9.21 -10.49 -20.28
C ARG A 327 -10.20 -11.61 -20.54
N ARG A 328 -11.05 -11.93 -19.56
CA ARG A 328 -12.24 -12.75 -19.79
C ARG A 328 -13.21 -12.00 -20.71
N SER A 329 -13.42 -12.51 -21.91
CA SER A 329 -14.41 -11.98 -22.84
C SER A 329 -14.80 -13.03 -23.89
N PRO A 330 -15.96 -12.88 -24.55
CA PRO A 330 -16.31 -13.71 -25.71
C PRO A 330 -15.32 -13.54 -26.88
N TRP A 331 -14.63 -12.40 -26.95
CA TRP A 331 -13.55 -12.18 -27.93
C TRP A 331 -12.36 -13.10 -27.64
N THR A 332 -11.98 -13.22 -26.37
CA THR A 332 -10.87 -14.07 -25.94
C THR A 332 -11.13 -15.53 -26.29
N ASP A 333 -12.33 -16.03 -26.03
CA ASP A 333 -12.69 -17.42 -26.38
C ASP A 333 -12.48 -17.69 -27.87
N ARG A 334 -12.89 -16.75 -28.73
CA ARG A 334 -12.69 -16.83 -30.20
C ARG A 334 -11.22 -16.71 -30.59
N LEU A 335 -10.47 -15.81 -29.96
CA LEU A 335 -9.03 -15.69 -30.19
C LEU A 335 -8.34 -17.00 -29.87
N LEU A 336 -8.63 -17.63 -28.72
CA LEU A 336 -8.03 -18.89 -28.32
C LEU A 336 -8.40 -20.05 -29.26
N ASP A 337 -9.54 -19.99 -29.96
CA ASP A 337 -9.89 -21.00 -30.96
C ASP A 337 -9.08 -20.81 -32.25
N VAL A 338 -8.99 -19.58 -32.75
CA VAL A 338 -8.23 -19.24 -33.98
C VAL A 338 -6.71 -19.33 -33.76
N TRP A 339 -6.24 -18.99 -32.56
CA TRP A 339 -4.84 -19.07 -32.21
C TRP A 339 -4.37 -20.51 -31.97
N TRP A 340 -5.28 -21.48 -31.92
CA TRP A 340 -4.94 -22.92 -31.92
C TRP A 340 -5.32 -23.58 -33.26
N ASP A 341 -5.43 -22.80 -34.34
CA ASP A 341 -5.77 -23.36 -35.66
C ASP A 341 -4.69 -24.37 -36.13
N PRO A 342 -5.08 -25.60 -36.53
CA PRO A 342 -4.17 -26.58 -37.11
C PRO A 342 -3.32 -26.05 -38.27
N VAL A 343 -3.79 -25.07 -39.05
CA VAL A 343 -2.97 -24.49 -40.14
C VAL A 343 -1.75 -23.77 -39.57
N ALA A 344 -1.96 -22.93 -38.56
CA ALA A 344 -0.89 -22.20 -37.91
C ALA A 344 0.02 -23.16 -37.12
N TYR A 345 -0.60 -24.09 -36.38
CA TYR A 345 0.10 -25.01 -35.50
C TYR A 345 0.84 -26.16 -36.23
N GLU A 346 0.27 -26.77 -37.27
CA GLU A 346 0.85 -27.95 -37.92
C GLU A 346 1.61 -27.63 -39.21
N GLN A 347 1.18 -26.63 -39.98
CA GLN A 347 1.80 -26.36 -41.29
C GLN A 347 2.86 -25.27 -41.22
N LYS A 348 2.60 -24.20 -40.45
CA LYS A 348 3.47 -23.01 -40.38
C LYS A 348 4.51 -23.04 -39.27
N HIS A 349 4.38 -23.91 -38.28
CA HIS A 349 5.35 -24.01 -37.18
C HIS A 349 6.78 -24.40 -37.61
N MET A 350 6.97 -24.99 -38.80
CA MET A 350 8.30 -25.27 -39.34
C MET A 350 8.93 -24.06 -40.03
N GLU A 351 8.11 -23.08 -40.45
CA GLU A 351 8.58 -21.84 -41.06
C GLU A 351 8.87 -20.76 -40.00
N TRP A 352 8.17 -20.81 -38.87
CA TRP A 352 8.23 -19.84 -37.78
C TRP A 352 9.23 -20.22 -36.70
N GLU A 353 10.17 -19.34 -36.43
CA GLU A 353 11.20 -19.54 -35.40
C GLU A 353 10.62 -19.39 -33.98
N HIS A 354 9.72 -18.42 -33.78
CA HIS A 354 9.11 -18.12 -32.48
C HIS A 354 7.71 -18.72 -32.31
N LYS A 355 7.36 -19.73 -33.13
CA LYS A 355 6.19 -20.61 -32.95
C LYS A 355 4.87 -19.83 -32.74
N GLU A 356 4.33 -19.83 -31.52
CA GLU A 356 3.04 -19.23 -31.20
C GLU A 356 3.07 -17.70 -31.16
N GLN A 357 4.26 -17.11 -30.97
CA GLN A 357 4.49 -15.66 -31.05
C GLN A 357 4.27 -15.19 -32.49
N ASP A 358 4.99 -15.80 -33.44
CA ASP A 358 4.87 -15.51 -34.88
C ASP A 358 3.43 -15.75 -35.37
N ALA A 359 2.76 -16.78 -34.86
CA ALA A 359 1.35 -17.03 -35.18
C ALA A 359 0.44 -15.88 -34.73
N LEU A 360 0.66 -15.33 -33.54
CA LEU A 360 -0.11 -14.19 -33.04
C LEU A 360 0.21 -12.91 -33.82
N GLU A 361 1.46 -12.71 -34.23
CA GLU A 361 1.88 -11.58 -35.08
C GLU A 361 1.24 -11.64 -36.46
N GLN A 362 1.19 -12.83 -37.06
CA GLN A 362 0.50 -13.05 -38.33
C GLN A 362 -1.00 -12.82 -38.20
N LEU A 363 -1.61 -13.28 -37.10
CA LEU A 363 -3.02 -13.03 -36.79
C LEU A 363 -3.28 -11.53 -36.59
N TYR A 364 -2.41 -10.81 -35.89
CA TYR A 364 -2.52 -9.36 -35.70
C TYR A 364 -2.40 -8.58 -37.02
N THR A 365 -1.50 -9.02 -37.90
CA THR A 365 -1.28 -8.41 -39.22
C THR A 365 -2.45 -8.65 -40.15
N SER A 366 -2.98 -9.87 -40.19
CA SER A 366 -4.04 -10.27 -41.12
C SER A 366 -5.46 -9.99 -40.64
N GLN A 367 -5.72 -9.99 -39.33
CA GLN A 367 -7.07 -9.91 -38.76
C GLN A 367 -7.33 -8.58 -38.02
N PRO A 368 -8.10 -7.65 -38.62
CA PRO A 368 -8.41 -6.36 -38.01
C PRO A 368 -9.19 -6.48 -36.69
N TRP A 369 -10.05 -7.50 -36.58
CA TRP A 369 -10.82 -7.75 -35.36
C TRP A 369 -9.97 -8.20 -34.17
N ILE A 370 -8.75 -8.72 -34.40
CA ILE A 370 -7.81 -9.02 -33.32
C ILE A 370 -7.12 -7.73 -32.89
N ARG A 371 -6.59 -7.00 -33.87
CA ARG A 371 -5.84 -5.76 -33.67
C ARG A 371 -6.58 -4.74 -32.81
N LYS A 372 -7.85 -4.49 -33.11
CA LYS A 372 -8.70 -3.52 -32.40
C LYS A 372 -8.99 -3.89 -30.94
N HIS A 373 -8.59 -5.06 -30.47
CA HIS A 373 -8.76 -5.55 -29.09
C HIS A 373 -7.42 -5.86 -28.41
N THR A 374 -6.32 -5.76 -29.16
CA THR A 374 -4.94 -5.83 -28.66
C THR A 374 -4.46 -4.44 -28.27
N ALA A 375 -3.63 -4.39 -27.25
CA ALA A 375 -2.95 -3.20 -26.82
C ALA A 375 -1.57 -3.55 -26.25
N PHE A 376 -0.67 -2.58 -26.26
CA PHE A 376 0.73 -2.79 -25.94
C PHE A 376 1.14 -2.07 -24.67
N LEU A 377 2.01 -2.71 -23.90
CA LEU A 377 2.70 -2.09 -22.78
C LEU A 377 4.18 -1.90 -23.11
N PRO A 378 4.82 -0.84 -22.58
CA PRO A 378 6.28 -0.76 -22.61
C PRO A 378 6.90 -2.01 -21.96
N GLN A 379 7.85 -2.65 -22.64
CA GLN A 379 8.49 -3.91 -22.21
C GLN A 379 8.93 -3.88 -20.74
N ARG A 380 9.63 -2.81 -20.33
CA ARG A 380 10.14 -2.66 -18.96
C ARG A 380 9.07 -2.61 -17.87
N MET A 381 7.82 -2.28 -18.19
CA MET A 381 6.76 -2.27 -17.18
C MET A 381 6.41 -3.67 -16.69
N ILE A 382 6.42 -4.68 -17.57
CA ILE A 382 5.90 -6.01 -17.21
C ILE A 382 6.80 -7.16 -17.63
N ASN A 383 7.89 -6.90 -18.34
CA ASN A 383 8.69 -7.91 -19.01
C ASN A 383 10.12 -7.41 -19.32
N SER A 384 10.75 -6.67 -18.40
CA SER A 384 12.10 -6.14 -18.64
C SER A 384 13.12 -7.26 -18.88
N PHE A 385 14.13 -7.01 -19.71
CA PHE A 385 15.16 -7.98 -20.03
C PHE A 385 16.47 -7.74 -19.28
N PRO A 386 17.21 -8.78 -18.89
CA PRO A 386 18.59 -8.63 -18.47
C PRO A 386 19.44 -8.13 -19.63
N VAL A 387 20.55 -7.43 -19.33
CA VAL A 387 21.48 -6.86 -20.32
C VAL A 387 22.02 -7.89 -21.34
N GLY A 388 21.98 -9.19 -21.02
CA GLY A 388 22.39 -10.23 -21.96
C GLY A 388 21.32 -10.64 -22.99
N ALA A 389 20.04 -10.33 -22.77
CA ALA A 389 18.95 -10.63 -23.72
C ALA A 389 18.85 -9.47 -24.72
N CYS A 390 18.61 -9.74 -26.01
CA CYS A 390 18.52 -8.68 -27.02
C CYS A 390 19.76 -7.75 -27.05
N SER A 391 20.95 -8.30 -26.79
CA SER A 391 22.17 -7.52 -26.59
C SER A 391 22.94 -7.20 -27.87
N GLU A 392 22.45 -7.62 -29.04
CA GLU A 392 23.08 -7.39 -30.34
C GLU A 392 23.35 -5.90 -30.61
N ASN A 393 22.41 -5.04 -30.19
CA ASN A 393 22.51 -3.58 -30.32
C ASN A 393 23.01 -2.89 -29.03
N GLY A 394 23.50 -3.66 -28.05
CA GLY A 394 23.92 -3.16 -26.73
C GLY A 394 22.78 -2.91 -25.76
N ASN A 395 23.05 -2.11 -24.71
CA ASN A 395 22.07 -1.85 -23.65
C ASN A 395 21.05 -0.78 -24.06
N ASP A 396 19.90 -1.22 -24.57
CA ASP A 396 18.73 -0.37 -24.79
C ASP A 396 17.90 -0.13 -23.51
N THR A 397 17.75 1.15 -23.15
CA THR A 397 16.94 1.65 -22.04
C THR A 397 15.44 1.36 -22.14
N ARG A 398 14.92 0.92 -23.29
CA ARG A 398 13.49 0.62 -23.49
C ARG A 398 13.12 -0.81 -23.10
N ILE A 399 14.06 -1.73 -23.23
CA ILE A 399 13.83 -3.17 -23.02
C ILE A 399 14.55 -3.69 -21.78
N HIS A 400 15.75 -3.17 -21.49
CA HIS A 400 16.58 -3.71 -20.42
C HIS A 400 16.18 -3.20 -19.04
N TYR A 401 16.36 -4.05 -18.03
CA TYR A 401 16.09 -3.77 -16.64
C TYR A 401 16.91 -2.57 -16.13
N ASP A 402 16.24 -1.55 -15.60
CA ASP A 402 16.87 -0.45 -14.86
C ASP A 402 16.59 -0.57 -13.36
N GLN A 403 17.67 -0.57 -12.58
CA GLN A 403 17.62 -0.57 -11.13
C GLN A 403 17.07 0.74 -10.55
N LYS A 404 17.29 1.88 -11.21
CA LYS A 404 16.85 3.19 -10.70
C LYS A 404 15.34 3.37 -10.79
N ASP A 405 14.78 2.94 -11.91
CA ASP A 405 13.35 3.03 -12.18
C ASP A 405 12.54 1.93 -11.48
N ARG A 406 13.24 0.90 -10.96
CA ARG A 406 12.66 -0.24 -10.25
C ARG A 406 11.64 -0.98 -11.09
N ASP A 407 12.12 -1.50 -12.22
CA ASP A 407 11.28 -2.29 -13.13
C ASP A 407 10.63 -3.47 -12.39
N PHE A 408 9.36 -3.73 -12.69
CA PHE A 408 8.49 -4.57 -11.86
C PHE A 408 8.78 -6.07 -11.99
N LEU A 409 9.04 -6.54 -13.21
CA LEU A 409 9.33 -7.93 -13.55
C LEU A 409 10.53 -7.98 -14.48
N VAL A 410 11.46 -8.91 -14.22
CA VAL A 410 12.52 -9.28 -15.16
C VAL A 410 12.23 -10.64 -15.78
N ASN A 411 12.43 -10.75 -17.09
CA ASN A 411 12.31 -11.97 -17.87
C ASN A 411 13.68 -12.33 -18.45
N MET A 412 14.25 -13.43 -17.98
CA MET A 412 15.50 -13.98 -18.47
C MET A 412 15.23 -14.79 -19.75
N ALA A 413 14.76 -14.12 -20.79
CA ALA A 413 14.53 -14.74 -22.09
C ALA A 413 15.85 -15.21 -22.73
N GLY A 414 15.80 -16.28 -23.53
CA GLY A 414 16.96 -16.79 -24.25
C GLY A 414 17.94 -17.66 -23.45
N CYS A 415 17.45 -18.32 -22.40
CA CYS A 415 18.24 -19.33 -21.66
C CYS A 415 18.69 -20.49 -22.54
N GLU A 416 17.84 -20.87 -23.50
CA GLU A 416 18.06 -21.97 -24.42
C GLU A 416 19.21 -21.68 -25.40
N TRP A 417 19.55 -20.41 -25.61
CA TRP A 417 20.65 -19.96 -26.48
C TRP A 417 21.99 -19.81 -25.74
N GLY A 418 22.24 -20.64 -24.73
CA GLY A 418 23.54 -20.73 -24.07
C GLY A 418 23.81 -19.68 -22.98
N ARG A 419 22.78 -18.98 -22.49
CA ARG A 419 22.90 -18.00 -21.39
C ARG A 419 22.79 -18.65 -20.01
N ASP A 420 23.54 -18.15 -19.03
CA ASP A 420 23.45 -18.65 -17.65
C ASP A 420 22.29 -17.99 -16.87
N CYS A 421 21.06 -18.36 -17.24
CA CYS A 421 19.86 -17.83 -16.60
C CYS A 421 19.75 -18.15 -15.10
N TRP A 422 20.38 -19.22 -14.63
CA TRP A 422 20.40 -19.51 -13.21
C TRP A 422 21.21 -18.47 -12.43
N GLY A 423 22.40 -18.12 -12.92
CA GLY A 423 23.23 -17.07 -12.34
C GLY A 423 22.55 -15.70 -12.39
N GLU A 424 21.88 -15.38 -13.50
CA GLU A 424 21.10 -14.15 -13.63
C GLU A 424 19.93 -14.11 -12.64
N MET A 425 19.12 -15.17 -12.58
CA MET A 425 18.01 -15.30 -11.64
C MET A 425 18.48 -15.15 -10.19
N TYR A 426 19.61 -15.77 -9.86
CA TYR A 426 20.24 -15.64 -8.55
C TYR A 426 20.59 -14.18 -8.23
N ASN A 427 21.23 -13.48 -9.18
CA ASN A 427 21.61 -12.07 -9.03
C ASN A 427 20.38 -11.18 -8.86
N PHE A 428 19.35 -11.32 -9.70
CA PHE A 428 18.11 -10.55 -9.58
C PHE A 428 17.34 -10.86 -8.28
N ARG A 429 17.40 -12.10 -7.79
CA ARG A 429 16.84 -12.46 -6.49
C ARG A 429 17.54 -11.73 -5.35
N GLU A 430 18.87 -11.70 -5.34
CA GLU A 430 19.63 -10.94 -4.35
C GLU A 430 19.38 -9.43 -4.46
N LEU A 431 19.32 -8.91 -5.67
CA LEU A 431 19.01 -7.51 -5.94
C LEU A 431 17.61 -7.13 -5.45
N SER A 432 16.60 -7.93 -5.75
CA SER A 432 15.23 -7.72 -5.29
C SER A 432 15.15 -7.74 -3.76
N TYR A 433 15.86 -8.68 -3.11
CA TYR A 433 15.96 -8.68 -1.65
C TYR A 433 16.57 -7.38 -1.14
N TYR A 434 17.74 -6.98 -1.68
CA TYR A 434 18.46 -5.77 -1.30
C TYR A 434 17.61 -4.50 -1.43
N LEU A 435 16.88 -4.34 -2.53
CA LEU A 435 16.02 -3.19 -2.80
C LEU A 435 14.80 -3.16 -1.87
N ASN A 436 14.21 -4.32 -1.57
CA ASN A 436 12.95 -4.41 -0.82
C ASN A 436 13.07 -4.62 0.70
N ARG A 437 14.29 -4.54 1.25
CA ARG A 437 14.54 -4.64 2.70
C ARG A 437 13.64 -3.71 3.50
N SER A 438 13.06 -4.24 4.57
CA SER A 438 12.33 -3.48 5.57
C SER A 438 13.28 -2.55 6.35
N ILE A 439 12.72 -1.53 6.99
CA ILE A 439 13.51 -0.61 7.84
C ILE A 439 14.25 -1.38 8.95
N TRP A 440 13.62 -2.43 9.48
CA TRP A 440 14.22 -3.29 10.49
C TRP A 440 15.36 -4.16 9.94
N GLU A 441 15.21 -4.71 8.73
CA GLU A 441 16.29 -5.46 8.05
C GLU A 441 17.47 -4.55 7.72
N ARG A 442 17.22 -3.35 7.18
CA ARG A 442 18.27 -2.34 6.96
C ARG A 442 19.00 -2.00 8.26
N PHE A 443 18.27 -1.82 9.35
CA PHE A 443 18.89 -1.57 10.66
C PHE A 443 19.77 -2.76 11.13
N LYS A 444 19.31 -4.00 10.99
CA LYS A 444 20.11 -5.18 11.37
C LYS A 444 21.34 -5.36 10.48
N GLU A 445 21.19 -5.24 9.18
CA GLU A 445 22.25 -5.52 8.22
C GLU A 445 23.26 -4.36 8.10
N ASP A 446 22.78 -3.14 7.92
CA ASP A 446 23.65 -1.99 7.62
C ASP A 446 24.28 -1.41 8.90
N LEU A 447 23.65 -1.56 10.06
CA LEU A 447 24.16 -1.07 11.34
C LEU A 447 24.75 -2.19 12.19
N ILE A 448 23.93 -3.18 12.60
CA ILE A 448 24.36 -4.19 13.58
C ILE A 448 25.42 -5.11 12.99
N ALA A 449 25.22 -5.63 11.78
CA ALA A 449 26.19 -6.54 11.16
C ALA A 449 27.54 -5.84 10.90
N VAL A 450 27.51 -4.57 10.48
CA VAL A 450 28.73 -3.77 10.24
C VAL A 450 29.48 -3.48 11.55
N ILE A 451 28.77 -3.11 12.62
CA ILE A 451 29.36 -2.91 13.94
C ILE A 451 29.97 -4.22 14.45
N TRP A 452 29.25 -5.33 14.32
CA TRP A 452 29.74 -6.65 14.72
C TRP A 452 30.98 -7.06 13.93
N PHE A 453 30.99 -6.85 12.61
CA PHE A 453 32.15 -7.11 11.77
C PHE A 453 33.36 -6.27 12.19
N LYS A 454 33.17 -4.98 12.51
CA LYS A 454 34.24 -4.12 13.02
C LYS A 454 34.76 -4.55 14.38
N LEU A 455 33.92 -5.12 15.24
CA LEU A 455 34.30 -5.58 16.58
C LEU A 455 34.98 -6.95 16.59
N THR A 456 34.55 -7.87 15.73
CA THR A 456 34.96 -9.29 15.78
C THR A 456 35.78 -9.75 14.58
N GLY A 457 35.83 -8.97 13.50
CA GLY A 457 36.42 -9.38 12.22
C GLY A 457 35.63 -10.46 11.46
N GLN A 458 34.52 -10.96 12.03
CA GLN A 458 33.72 -12.02 11.43
C GLN A 458 32.50 -11.47 10.73
N LYS A 459 32.31 -11.85 9.45
CA LYS A 459 31.08 -11.53 8.71
C LYS A 459 29.96 -12.43 9.20
N VAL A 460 28.93 -11.84 9.80
CA VAL A 460 27.71 -12.57 10.18
C VAL A 460 26.70 -12.41 9.06
N LYS A 461 26.20 -13.53 8.52
CA LYS A 461 24.95 -13.55 7.76
C LYS A 461 23.81 -13.54 8.77
N LEU A 462 23.12 -12.40 8.91
CA LEU A 462 21.96 -12.20 9.80
C LEU A 462 20.64 -12.54 9.10
#